data_AF-A0A961F8T4-F1
#
_entry.id   AF-A0A961F8T4-F1
#
_cell.length_a   1.000
_cell.length_b   1.000
_cell.length_c   1.000
_cell.angle_alpha   90.00
_cell.angle_beta   90.00
_cell.angle_gamma   90.00
#
_symmetry.space_group_name_H-M   'P 1'
#
loop_
_entity.id
_entity.type
_entity.pdbx_description
1 polymer ?
#
loop_
_entity_poly.entity_id
_entity_poly.type
_entity_poly.pdbx_seq_one_letter_code
_entity_poly.pdbx_strand_id
1 'polypeptide(L)' 'KVSKDAKQHVYAPAQSAKRAGKSALQRVMSTFFGGSPGNLVAHLLDPTERKLPPEELAKIKALLEAHEGRNRRP' A
#
# COMPACT_ATOMS: atom_id res chain seq x y z
N LYS A 1 -47.27 -10.82 23.25
CA LYS A 1 -45.97 -10.94 23.97
C LYS A 1 -44.86 -10.65 22.97
N VAL A 2 -44.31 -9.43 22.95
CA VAL A 2 -43.13 -9.11 22.13
C VAL A 2 -41.91 -9.38 23.01
N SER A 3 -41.15 -10.39 22.62
CA SER A 3 -40.00 -10.88 23.36
C SER A 3 -38.85 -9.87 23.23
N LYS A 4 -38.40 -9.37 24.39
CA LYS A 4 -37.07 -8.82 24.72
C LYS A 4 -36.19 -8.38 23.55
N ASP A 5 -36.03 -7.06 23.49
CA ASP A 5 -34.93 -6.29 22.91
C ASP A 5 -33.58 -7.02 22.89
N ALA A 6 -33.31 -7.78 21.83
CA ALA A 6 -31.95 -8.19 21.52
C ALA A 6 -31.23 -6.98 20.91
N LYS A 7 -30.49 -6.23 21.73
CA LYS A 7 -29.72 -5.07 21.28
C LYS A 7 -28.62 -5.56 20.31
N GLN A 8 -28.89 -5.46 19.02
CA GLN A 8 -27.97 -5.95 17.99
C GLN A 8 -26.79 -4.97 17.85
N HIS A 9 -25.58 -5.43 18.13
CA HIS A 9 -24.37 -4.66 17.91
C HIS A 9 -23.97 -4.73 16.43
N VAL A 10 -24.13 -3.60 15.73
CA VAL A 10 -23.63 -3.44 14.36
C VAL A 10 -22.23 -2.84 14.43
N TYR A 11 -21.24 -3.57 13.93
CA TYR A 11 -19.86 -3.10 13.85
C TYR A 11 -19.62 -2.45 12.49
N ALA A 12 -19.08 -1.23 12.53
CA ALA A 12 -18.63 -0.51 11.36
C ALA A 12 -17.12 -0.22 11.48
N PRO A 13 -16.41 -0.05 10.35
CA PRO A 13 -14.99 0.28 10.37
C PRO A 13 -14.74 1.59 11.13
N ALA A 14 -13.92 1.53 12.18
CA ALA A 14 -13.50 2.73 12.92
C ALA A 14 -12.59 3.65 12.10
N GLN A 15 -12.01 3.15 11.00
CA GLN A 15 -11.18 3.90 10.08
C GLN A 15 -11.47 3.48 8.64
N SER A 16 -11.25 4.40 7.70
CA SER A 16 -11.35 4.07 6.28
C SER A 16 -10.25 3.09 5.87
N ALA A 17 -10.58 2.18 4.96
CA ALA A 17 -9.63 1.19 4.42
C ALA A 17 -8.38 1.86 3.84
N LYS A 18 -8.52 3.03 3.19
CA LYS A 18 -7.41 3.82 2.66
C LYS A 18 -6.44 4.25 3.76
N ARG A 19 -6.95 4.72 4.91
CA ARG A 19 -6.11 5.16 6.04
C ARG A 19 -5.43 3.99 6.72
N ALA A 20 -6.17 2.91 6.95
CA ALA A 20 -5.65 1.68 7.53
C ALA A 20 -4.57 1.03 6.64
N GLY A 21 -4.78 1.02 5.32
CA GLY A 21 -3.80 0.51 4.37
C GLY A 21 -2.51 1.32 4.35
N LYS A 22 -2.61 2.66 4.39
CA LYS A 22 -1.44 3.54 4.45
C LYS A 22 -0.61 3.29 5.72
N SER A 23 -1.26 3.19 6.89
CA SER A 23 -0.54 2.96 8.15
C SER A 23 0.08 1.56 8.20
N ALA A 24 -0.62 0.54 7.68
CA ALA A 24 -0.09 -0.82 7.56
C ALA A 24 1.16 -0.85 6.68
N LEU A 25 1.12 -0.24 5.50
CA LEU A 25 2.26 -0.18 4.58
C LEU A 25 3.45 0.54 5.20
N GLN A 26 3.22 1.68 5.86
CA GLN A 26 4.29 2.39 6.58
C GLN A 26 4.98 1.48 7.60
N ARG A 27 4.20 0.67 8.32
CA ARG A 27 4.72 -0.24 9.34
C ARG A 27 5.55 -1.37 8.73
N VAL A 28 5.03 -2.00 7.66
CA VAL A 28 5.78 -3.01 6.90
C VAL A 28 7.10 -2.44 6.39
N MET A 29 7.06 -1.23 5.82
CA MET A 29 8.25 -0.56 5.28
C MET A 29 9.27 -0.24 6.38
N SER A 30 8.83 0.26 7.53
CA SER A 30 9.72 0.51 8.66
C SER A 30 10.34 -0.77 9.24
N THR A 31 9.57 -1.85 9.32
CA THR A 31 10.00 -3.09 9.99
C THR A 31 10.91 -3.93 9.11
N PHE A 32 10.59 -4.09 7.82
CA PHE A 32 11.27 -5.05 6.95
C PHE A 32 12.22 -4.40 5.94
N PHE A 33 12.02 -3.12 5.62
CA PHE A 33 12.75 -2.45 4.54
C PHE A 33 13.54 -1.22 5.03
N GLY A 34 13.72 -1.07 6.35
CA GLY A 34 14.46 0.03 6.96
C GLY A 34 13.86 1.42 6.68
N GLY A 35 12.56 1.48 6.39
CA GLY A 35 11.86 2.71 6.02
C GLY A 35 12.18 3.24 4.62
N SER A 36 12.98 2.53 3.82
CA SER A 36 13.39 2.95 2.48
C SER A 36 12.49 2.35 1.39
N PRO A 37 11.77 3.19 0.63
CA PRO A 37 11.06 2.72 -0.57
C PRO A 37 12.00 2.08 -1.60
N GLY A 38 13.26 2.54 -1.67
CA GLY A 38 14.25 1.97 -2.58
C GLY A 38 14.60 0.52 -2.25
N ASN A 39 14.69 0.17 -0.96
CA ASN A 39 14.96 -1.20 -0.53
C ASN A 39 13.81 -2.15 -0.88
N LEU A 40 12.57 -1.68 -0.78
CA LEU A 40 11.40 -2.42 -1.22
C LEU A 40 11.45 -2.68 -2.73
N VAL A 41 11.74 -1.66 -3.54
CA VAL A 41 11.85 -1.81 -5.00
C VAL A 41 12.99 -2.75 -5.37
N ALA A 42 14.14 -2.64 -4.70
CA ALA A 42 15.28 -3.54 -4.92
C ALA A 42 14.90 -5.01 -4.66
N HIS A 43 14.20 -5.31 -3.56
CA HIS A 43 13.68 -6.66 -3.28
C HIS A 43 12.69 -7.13 -4.36
N LEU A 44 11.80 -6.26 -4.84
CA LEU A 44 10.83 -6.62 -5.88
C LEU A 44 11.48 -6.91 -7.25
N LEU A 45 12.66 -6.35 -7.50
CA LEU A 45 13.42 -6.53 -8.73
C LEU A 45 14.48 -7.62 -8.62
N ASP A 46 14.62 -8.25 -7.44
CA ASP A 46 15.59 -9.32 -7.24
C ASP A 46 15.22 -10.53 -8.11
N PRO A 47 16.08 -10.94 -9.06
CA PRO A 47 15.79 -12.04 -9.98
C PRO A 47 15.65 -13.40 -9.28
N THR A 48 16.05 -13.52 -8.01
CA THR A 48 16.00 -14.75 -7.24
C THR A 48 14.66 -14.97 -6.53
N GLU A 49 13.93 -13.91 -6.15
CA GLU A 49 12.74 -14.04 -5.29
C GLU A 49 11.39 -13.86 -5.98
N ARG A 50 11.32 -13.17 -7.13
CA ARG A 50 10.13 -13.11 -7.99
C ARG A 50 10.43 -12.32 -9.25
N LYS A 51 10.07 -12.85 -10.42
CA LYS A 51 10.09 -12.06 -11.66
C LYS A 51 8.90 -11.10 -11.62
N LEU A 52 9.15 -9.83 -11.27
CA LEU A 52 8.17 -8.76 -11.44
C LEU A 52 7.68 -8.81 -12.90
N PRO A 53 6.37 -8.94 -13.15
CA PRO A 53 5.88 -9.03 -14.51
C PRO A 53 6.24 -7.78 -15.32
N PRO A 54 6.55 -7.90 -16.62
CA PRO A 54 6.92 -6.76 -17.46
C PRO A 54 5.90 -5.62 -17.42
N GLU A 55 4.61 -5.93 -17.31
CA GLU A 55 3.53 -4.96 -17.21
C GLU A 55 3.56 -4.15 -15.91
N GLU A 56 3.92 -4.78 -14.78
CA GLU A 56 4.05 -4.10 -13.50
C GLU A 56 5.30 -3.22 -13.50
N LEU A 57 6.40 -3.68 -14.11
CA LEU A 57 7.59 -2.85 -14.31
C LEU A 57 7.29 -1.61 -15.17
N ALA A 58 6.51 -1.77 -16.25
CA ALA A 58 6.11 -0.65 -17.09
C ALA A 58 5.26 0.38 -16.33
N LYS A 59 4.31 -0.08 -15.50
CA LYS A 59 3.50 0.80 -14.63
C LYS A 59 4.37 1.58 -13.65
N ILE A 60 5.33 0.93 -13.00
CA ILE A 60 6.25 1.59 -12.06
C ILE A 60 7.07 2.67 -12.78
N LYS A 61 7.63 2.37 -13.97
CA LYS A 61 8.36 3.34 -14.78
C LYS A 61 7.51 4.56 -15.13
N ALA A 62 6.28 4.36 -15.60
CA ALA A 62 5.36 5.46 -15.94
C ALA A 62 5.03 6.34 -14.72
N LEU A 63 4.91 5.75 -13.53
CA LEU A 63 4.68 6.51 -12.29
C LEU A 63 5.88 7.39 -11.91
N LEU A 64 7.11 6.88 -12.12
CA LEU A 64 8.34 7.63 -11.88
C LEU A 64 8.47 8.80 -12.86
N GLU A 65 8.29 8.55 -14.17
CA GLU A 65 8.30 9.58 -15.22
C GLU A 65 7.27 10.68 -14.94
N ALA A 66 6.05 10.31 -14.54
CA ALA A 66 5.01 11.26 -14.18
C ALA A 66 5.36 12.07 -12.91
N HIS A 67 6.09 11.49 -11.96
CA HIS A 67 6.56 12.21 -10.78
C HIS A 67 7.67 13.22 -11.13
N GLU A 68 8.64 12.81 -11.94
CA GLU A 68 9.71 13.68 -12.44
C GLU A 68 9.16 14.82 -13.28
N GLY A 69 8.23 14.54 -14.21
CA GLY A 69 7.59 15.56 -15.04
C GLY A 69 6.80 16.60 -14.24
N ARG A 70 6.23 16.22 -13.09
CA ARG A 70 5.60 17.17 -12.15
C ARG A 70 6.61 18.01 -11.38
N ASN A 71 7.73 17.41 -10.98
CA ASN A 71 8.78 18.10 -10.21
C ASN A 71 9.65 19.03 -11.07
N ARG A 72 9.61 18.88 -12.40
CA ARG A 72 10.37 19.65 -13.38
C ARG A 72 9.61 20.87 -13.94
N ARG A 73 8.35 21.07 -13.54
CA ARG A 73 7.60 22.31 -13.81
C ARG A 73 7.92 23.32 -12.70
N PRO A 74 8.58 24.46 -13.00
CA PRO A 74 8.84 25.52 -12.04
C PRO A 74 7.56 26.23 -11.59
#